data_AF-A0A0G0J916-F1
#
_entry.id   AF-A0A0G0J916-F1
#
_cell.length_a   1.000
_cell.length_b   1.000
_cell.length_c   1.000
_cell.angle_alpha   90.00
_cell.angle_beta   90.00
_cell.angle_gamma   90.00
#
_symmetry.space_group_name_H-M   'P 1'
#
loop_
_entity.id
_entity.type
_entity.pdbx_description
1 polymer ?
#
loop_
_entity_poly.entity_id
_entity_poly.type
_entity_poly.pdbx_seq_one_letter_code
_entity_poly.pdbx_strand_id
1 'polypeptide(L)'
;MYRISAFISYSSKEKVIGGKFKSCLENFCGYEAFIAHDDILGSTIWEDEIIKSIKNADFFMPLISKEFKESPFTDQETGIAVCLKKKIIPIKLSEINPYGFIEKYQALQYKNDVNNLALTIAQIGLIYEPKSSYHQKALNSIVYAFCESMSFEVANATIQILCKCNDLSPNQLTQIVKAIKTNSQIENAYGLNALKECLRKNYKISID
;
A
#
# COMPACT_ATOMS: atom_id res chain seq x y z
N MET A 1 4.33 -6.84 13.14
CA MET A 1 5.32 -5.89 12.57
C MET A 1 4.58 -4.58 12.39
N TYR A 2 5.17 -3.42 12.72
CA TYR A 2 4.51 -2.13 12.43
C TYR A 2 4.62 -1.87 10.92
N ARG A 3 3.47 -1.74 10.25
CA ARG A 3 3.30 -1.68 8.78
C ARG A 3 2.56 -0.41 8.40
N ILE A 4 2.79 0.07 7.18
CA ILE A 4 2.14 1.27 6.63
C ILE A 4 0.63 1.13 6.71
N SER A 5 -0.04 2.15 7.22
CA SER A 5 -1.50 2.23 7.30
C SER A 5 -2.01 3.19 6.24
N ALA A 6 -2.96 2.76 5.42
CA ALA A 6 -3.52 3.54 4.32
C ALA A 6 -5.03 3.71 4.49
N PHE A 7 -5.52 4.96 4.43
CA PHE A 7 -6.94 5.25 4.39
C PHE A 7 -7.38 5.44 2.93
N ILE A 8 -8.32 4.61 2.46
CA ILE A 8 -8.88 4.70 1.11
C ILE A 8 -10.22 5.45 1.20
N SER A 9 -10.25 6.65 0.63
CA SER A 9 -11.47 7.46 0.52
C SER A 9 -12.10 7.25 -0.85
N TYR A 10 -13.34 6.77 -0.90
CA TYR A 10 -14.07 6.52 -2.14
C TYR A 10 -15.58 6.68 -1.91
N SER A 11 -16.34 6.76 -3.00
CA SER A 11 -17.81 6.79 -2.91
C SER A 11 -18.36 5.39 -2.61
N SER A 12 -19.29 5.23 -1.67
CA SER A 12 -19.90 3.92 -1.35
C SER A 12 -20.56 3.23 -2.56
N LYS A 13 -20.96 4.00 -3.58
CA LYS A 13 -21.44 3.49 -4.88
C LYS A 13 -20.37 2.71 -5.65
N GLU A 14 -19.10 2.92 -5.34
CA GLU A 14 -17.91 2.33 -5.96
C GLU A 14 -17.24 1.27 -5.07
N LYS A 15 -17.99 0.63 -4.16
CA LYS A 15 -17.48 -0.39 -3.22
C LYS A 15 -16.67 -1.52 -3.86
N VAL A 16 -17.02 -1.93 -5.07
CA VAL A 16 -16.31 -3.02 -5.77
C VAL A 16 -14.88 -2.61 -6.10
N ILE A 17 -14.66 -1.39 -6.57
CA ILE A 17 -13.31 -0.91 -6.88
C ILE A 17 -12.57 -0.57 -5.58
N GLY A 18 -13.23 0.02 -4.58
CA GLY A 18 -12.67 0.24 -3.25
C GLY A 18 -12.10 -1.05 -2.65
N GLY A 19 -12.91 -2.12 -2.60
CA GLY A 19 -12.48 -3.43 -2.10
C GLY A 19 -11.29 -4.02 -2.88
N LYS A 20 -11.27 -3.86 -4.21
CA LYS A 20 -10.11 -4.29 -5.03
C LYS A 20 -8.83 -3.54 -4.65
N PHE A 21 -8.90 -2.23 -4.42
CA PHE A 21 -7.76 -1.44 -3.96
C PHE A 21 -7.28 -1.88 -2.57
N LYS A 22 -8.20 -2.10 -1.62
CA LYS A 22 -7.87 -2.61 -0.28
C LYS A 22 -7.10 -3.94 -0.38
N SER A 23 -7.69 -4.94 -1.05
CA SER A 23 -7.04 -6.24 -1.23
C SER A 23 -5.69 -6.13 -1.93
N CYS A 24 -5.54 -5.24 -2.92
CA CYS A 24 -4.29 -5.09 -3.63
C CYS A 24 -3.20 -4.44 -2.76
N LEU A 25 -3.54 -3.39 -1.99
CA LEU A 25 -2.59 -2.77 -1.05
C LEU A 25 -2.16 -3.74 0.05
N GLU A 26 -3.08 -4.53 0.58
CA GLU A 26 -2.78 -5.54 1.60
C GLU A 26 -1.87 -6.64 1.05
N ASN A 27 -2.17 -7.17 -0.13
CA ASN A 27 -1.45 -8.30 -0.71
C ASN A 27 -0.11 -7.90 -1.35
N PHE A 28 -0.09 -6.83 -2.17
CA PHE A 28 1.09 -6.45 -2.95
C PHE A 28 2.01 -5.47 -2.22
N CYS A 29 1.47 -4.66 -1.31
CA CYS A 29 2.27 -3.70 -0.54
C CYS A 29 2.44 -4.11 0.92
N GLY A 30 1.61 -5.02 1.45
CA GLY A 30 1.62 -5.38 2.86
C GLY A 30 1.17 -4.24 3.76
N TYR A 31 0.35 -3.33 3.22
CA TYR A 31 -0.20 -2.19 3.96
C TYR A 31 -1.42 -2.64 4.77
N GLU A 32 -1.75 -1.86 5.78
CA GLU A 32 -2.98 -1.96 6.55
C GLU A 32 -3.97 -0.97 5.95
N ALA A 33 -4.79 -1.44 5.01
CA ALA A 33 -5.73 -0.60 4.29
C ALA A 33 -7.08 -0.52 5.01
N PHE A 34 -7.56 0.69 5.22
CA PHE A 34 -8.84 0.99 5.84
C PHE A 34 -9.79 1.63 4.82
N ILE A 35 -11.06 1.22 4.86
CA ILE A 35 -12.13 1.70 4.01
C ILE A 35 -13.29 2.16 4.90
N ALA A 36 -13.73 3.41 4.74
CA ALA A 36 -14.94 3.88 5.41
C ALA A 36 -16.19 3.24 4.76
N HIS A 37 -17.24 3.01 5.56
CA HIS A 37 -18.54 2.39 5.25
C HIS A 37 -18.65 0.86 5.37
N ASP A 38 -17.61 0.09 5.05
CA ASP A 38 -17.67 -1.38 5.20
C ASP A 38 -17.17 -1.86 6.58
N ASP A 39 -16.31 -1.07 7.26
CA ASP A 39 -15.58 -1.51 8.46
C ASP A 39 -16.14 -0.95 9.81
N ILE A 40 -17.22 -0.15 9.81
CA ILE A 40 -17.75 0.47 11.05
C ILE A 40 -19.06 -0.22 11.49
N LEU A 41 -19.04 -0.83 12.68
CA LEU A 41 -20.21 -1.45 13.33
C LEU A 41 -21.26 -0.38 13.70
N GLY A 42 -22.54 -0.70 13.49
CA GLY A 42 -23.67 0.25 13.55
C GLY A 42 -24.02 0.89 14.91
N SER A 43 -23.10 0.94 15.88
CA SER A 43 -23.32 1.52 17.22
C SER A 43 -22.27 2.55 17.66
N THR A 44 -21.29 2.91 16.83
CA THR A 44 -20.31 3.97 17.11
C THR A 44 -20.68 5.30 16.45
N ILE A 45 -20.21 6.42 17.01
CA ILE A 45 -20.25 7.72 16.32
C ILE A 45 -19.30 7.60 15.12
N TRP A 46 -19.92 7.46 13.97
CA TRP A 46 -19.28 7.09 12.71
C TRP A 46 -18.16 8.07 12.31
N GLU A 47 -18.36 9.36 12.62
CA GLU A 47 -17.42 10.45 12.34
C GLU A 47 -16.12 10.35 13.16
N ASP A 48 -16.20 9.98 14.44
CA ASP A 48 -15.02 9.92 15.32
C ASP A 48 -14.04 8.82 14.87
N GLU A 49 -14.56 7.66 14.46
CA GLU A 49 -13.72 6.57 13.95
C GLU A 49 -13.12 6.91 12.58
N ILE A 50 -13.84 7.62 11.69
CA ILE A 50 -13.27 8.12 10.43
C ILE A 50 -12.12 9.08 10.71
N ILE A 51 -12.33 10.09 11.57
CA ILE A 51 -11.30 11.06 11.93
C ILE A 51 -10.09 10.36 12.55
N LYS A 52 -10.32 9.40 13.45
CA LYS A 52 -9.27 8.61 14.10
C LYS A 52 -8.50 7.74 13.09
N SER A 53 -9.19 7.08 12.17
CA SER A 53 -8.57 6.28 11.11
C SER A 53 -7.73 7.14 10.17
N ILE A 54 -8.24 8.30 9.72
CA ILE A 54 -7.45 9.25 8.92
C ILE A 54 -6.23 9.74 9.73
N LYS A 55 -6.42 10.07 11.01
CA LYS A 55 -5.34 10.51 11.90
C LYS A 55 -4.26 9.46 12.10
N ASN A 56 -4.60 8.18 12.13
CA ASN A 56 -3.65 7.09 12.30
C ASN A 56 -3.04 6.60 10.98
N ALA A 57 -3.66 6.91 9.84
CA ALA A 57 -3.14 6.55 8.54
C ALA A 57 -1.86 7.33 8.20
N ASP A 58 -0.91 6.64 7.57
CA ASP A 58 0.28 7.23 6.95
C ASP A 58 -0.09 7.88 5.62
N PHE A 59 -0.85 7.14 4.81
CA PHE A 59 -1.34 7.55 3.50
C PHE A 59 -2.84 7.80 3.51
N PHE A 60 -3.25 8.85 2.81
CA PHE A 60 -4.64 9.10 2.44
C PHE A 60 -4.78 8.97 0.92
N MET A 61 -5.64 8.08 0.47
CA MET A 61 -5.76 7.69 -0.93
C MET A 61 -7.18 7.94 -1.43
N PRO A 62 -7.46 9.13 -1.97
CA PRO A 62 -8.76 9.39 -2.57
C PRO A 62 -8.86 8.75 -3.96
N LEU A 63 -9.89 7.94 -4.17
CA LEU A 63 -10.23 7.36 -5.47
C LEU A 63 -11.13 8.35 -6.24
N ILE A 64 -10.50 9.20 -7.04
CA ILE A 64 -11.14 10.31 -7.74
C ILE A 64 -11.99 9.80 -8.91
N SER A 65 -13.28 10.02 -8.81
CA SER A 65 -14.30 9.68 -9.80
C SER A 65 -15.42 10.73 -9.79
N LYS A 66 -16.45 10.55 -10.63
CA LYS A 66 -17.67 11.36 -10.58
C LYS A 66 -18.43 11.12 -9.27
N GLU A 67 -18.58 9.87 -8.88
CA GLU A 67 -19.28 9.49 -7.66
C GLU A 67 -18.54 9.94 -6.39
N PHE A 68 -17.20 10.00 -6.45
CA PHE A 68 -16.38 10.59 -5.39
C PHE A 68 -16.67 12.08 -5.24
N LYS A 69 -16.79 12.82 -6.34
CA LYS A 69 -17.09 14.25 -6.32
C LYS A 69 -18.51 14.58 -5.86
N GLU A 70 -19.46 13.69 -6.11
CA GLU A 70 -20.86 13.86 -5.70
C GLU A 70 -21.15 13.33 -4.29
N SER A 71 -20.18 12.67 -3.66
CA SER A 71 -20.34 12.12 -2.31
C SER A 71 -20.29 13.23 -1.25
N PRO A 72 -21.22 13.25 -0.28
CA PRO A 72 -21.24 14.26 0.78
C PRO A 72 -20.10 14.09 1.81
N PHE A 73 -19.41 12.95 1.83
CA PHE A 73 -18.40 12.60 2.84
C PHE A 73 -16.96 12.77 2.36
N THR A 74 -16.69 12.46 1.09
CA THR A 74 -15.33 12.41 0.51
C THR A 74 -14.60 13.75 0.59
N ASP A 75 -15.30 14.87 0.42
CA ASP A 75 -14.75 16.21 0.60
C ASP A 75 -14.40 16.51 2.06
N GLN A 76 -15.19 16.01 3.01
CA GLN A 76 -14.93 16.17 4.44
C GLN A 76 -13.70 15.36 4.85
N GLU A 77 -13.62 14.09 4.44
CA GLU A 77 -12.47 13.22 4.65
C GLU A 77 -11.20 13.83 4.04
N THR A 78 -11.31 14.35 2.81
CA THR A 78 -10.20 15.05 2.13
C THR A 78 -9.77 16.30 2.89
N GLY A 79 -10.72 17.10 3.37
CA GLY A 79 -10.45 18.27 4.21
C GLY A 79 -9.71 17.92 5.49
N ILE A 80 -10.13 16.86 6.19
CA ILE A 80 -9.46 16.35 7.39
C ILE A 80 -8.04 15.89 7.05
N ALA A 81 -7.85 15.11 5.98
CA ALA A 81 -6.55 14.63 5.55
C ALA A 81 -5.59 15.79 5.22
N VAL A 82 -6.08 16.82 4.53
CA VAL A 82 -5.32 18.04 4.22
C VAL A 82 -4.95 18.79 5.51
N CYS A 83 -5.89 18.97 6.43
CA CYS A 83 -5.67 19.65 7.72
C CYS A 83 -4.61 18.92 8.57
N LEU A 84 -4.69 17.58 8.62
CA LEU A 84 -3.74 16.72 9.31
C LEU A 84 -2.43 16.51 8.56
N LYS A 85 -2.22 17.21 7.43
CA LYS A 85 -1.01 17.12 6.57
C LYS A 85 -0.66 15.68 6.20
N LYS A 86 -1.69 14.87 5.92
CA LYS A 86 -1.52 13.48 5.49
C LYS A 86 -0.79 13.41 4.16
N LYS A 87 -0.17 12.27 3.90
CA LYS A 87 0.46 12.01 2.61
C LYS A 87 -0.63 11.58 1.65
N ILE A 88 -1.01 12.47 0.73
CA ILE A 88 -2.14 12.27 -0.16
C ILE A 88 -1.64 11.69 -1.49
N ILE A 89 -2.19 10.54 -1.89
CA ILE A 89 -1.92 9.90 -3.19
C ILE A 89 -3.27 9.78 -3.93
N PRO A 90 -3.66 10.77 -4.74
CA PRO A 90 -4.89 10.68 -5.49
C PRO A 90 -4.80 9.61 -6.58
N ILE A 91 -5.83 8.78 -6.68
CA ILE A 91 -5.96 7.77 -7.72
C ILE A 91 -7.11 8.16 -8.62
N LYS A 92 -6.84 8.41 -9.90
CA LYS A 92 -7.84 8.83 -10.87
C LYS A 92 -8.51 7.61 -11.52
N LEU A 93 -9.80 7.41 -11.23
CA LEU A 93 -10.62 6.31 -11.77
C LEU A 93 -11.37 6.68 -13.06
N SER A 94 -11.63 7.96 -13.29
CA SER A 94 -12.33 8.48 -14.47
C SER A 94 -11.59 9.69 -15.04
N GLU A 95 -12.21 10.48 -15.92
CA GLU A 95 -11.58 11.70 -16.48
C GLU A 95 -11.46 12.86 -15.48
N ILE A 96 -12.05 12.74 -14.29
CA ILE A 96 -12.02 13.78 -13.27
C ILE A 96 -10.63 13.88 -12.64
N ASN A 97 -10.06 15.08 -12.65
CA ASN A 97 -8.80 15.37 -11.96
C ASN A 97 -9.03 15.61 -10.46
N PRO A 98 -7.99 15.44 -9.61
CA PRO A 98 -8.02 15.96 -8.25
C PRO A 98 -8.44 17.43 -8.25
N TYR A 99 -9.23 17.84 -7.26
CA TYR A 99 -9.82 19.16 -7.18
C TYR A 99 -9.71 19.72 -5.75
N GLY A 100 -10.01 21.00 -5.58
CA GLY A 100 -9.82 21.68 -4.29
C GLY A 100 -8.36 21.62 -3.85
N PHE A 101 -8.11 21.51 -2.55
CA PHE A 101 -6.74 21.55 -2.02
C PHE A 101 -5.83 20.38 -2.42
N ILE A 102 -6.40 19.32 -3.01
CA ILE A 102 -5.63 18.17 -3.52
C ILE A 102 -5.30 18.28 -5.02
N GLU A 103 -5.74 19.34 -5.72
CA GLU A 103 -5.40 19.58 -7.13
C GLU A 103 -3.89 19.70 -7.37
N LYS A 104 -3.15 20.14 -6.33
CA LYS A 104 -1.70 20.29 -6.35
C LYS A 104 -0.94 18.95 -6.41
N TYR A 105 -1.61 17.83 -6.16
CA TYR A 105 -1.00 16.50 -6.20
C TYR A 105 -1.25 15.86 -7.56
N GLN A 106 -0.18 15.35 -8.17
CA GLN A 106 -0.30 14.56 -9.38
C GLN A 106 -0.98 13.23 -9.06
N ALA A 107 -2.11 12.97 -9.70
CA ALA A 107 -2.83 11.70 -9.55
C ALA A 107 -2.12 10.55 -10.27
N LEU A 108 -2.20 9.36 -9.68
CA LEU A 108 -1.91 8.13 -10.39
C LEU A 108 -3.14 7.71 -11.20
N GLN A 109 -2.95 7.41 -12.49
CA GLN A 109 -4.05 6.98 -13.35
C GLN A 109 -4.33 5.50 -13.15
N TYR A 110 -5.56 5.15 -12.79
CA TYR A 110 -6.02 3.76 -12.85
C TYR A 110 -6.30 3.38 -14.32
N LYS A 111 -5.62 2.33 -14.79
CA LYS A 111 -5.74 1.81 -16.17
C LYS A 111 -6.20 0.34 -16.20
N ASN A 112 -7.17 0.00 -15.35
CA ASN A 112 -7.67 -1.38 -15.19
C ASN A 112 -6.62 -2.40 -14.74
N ASP A 113 -5.53 -1.93 -14.13
CA ASP A 113 -4.47 -2.75 -13.55
C ASP A 113 -4.16 -2.22 -12.15
N VAL A 114 -4.81 -2.82 -11.15
CA VAL A 114 -4.61 -2.44 -9.74
C VAL A 114 -3.25 -2.93 -9.24
N ASN A 115 -2.74 -4.03 -9.79
CA ASN A 115 -1.51 -4.67 -9.32
C ASN A 115 -0.28 -3.81 -9.65
N ASN A 116 -0.19 -3.33 -10.88
CA ASN A 116 0.85 -2.37 -11.28
C ASN A 116 0.75 -1.07 -10.48
N LEU A 117 -0.47 -0.61 -10.22
CA LEU A 117 -0.69 0.59 -9.44
C LEU A 117 -0.24 0.40 -7.97
N ALA A 118 -0.50 -0.75 -7.37
CA ALA A 118 0.00 -1.10 -6.04
C ALA A 118 1.53 -1.16 -6.01
N LEU A 119 2.19 -1.72 -7.04
CA LEU A 119 3.65 -1.67 -7.16
C LEU A 119 4.17 -0.23 -7.18
N THR A 120 3.49 0.67 -7.89
CA THR A 120 3.83 2.09 -7.94
C THR A 120 3.66 2.75 -6.57
N ILE A 121 2.57 2.46 -5.87
CA ILE A 121 2.31 2.96 -4.51
C ILE A 121 3.36 2.46 -3.51
N ALA A 122 3.74 1.18 -3.61
CA ALA A 122 4.78 0.58 -2.80
C ALA A 122 6.12 1.30 -2.98
N GLN A 123 6.49 1.59 -4.23
CA GLN A 123 7.70 2.34 -4.57
C GLN A 123 7.65 3.77 -4.03
N ILE A 124 6.51 4.47 -4.16
CA ILE A 124 6.30 5.79 -3.57
C ILE A 124 6.55 5.72 -2.06
N GLY A 125 5.97 4.75 -1.36
CA GLY A 125 6.17 4.55 0.08
C GLY A 125 7.63 4.32 0.47
N LEU A 126 8.39 3.58 -0.32
CA LEU A 126 9.81 3.35 -0.04
C LEU A 126 10.66 4.62 -0.20
N ILE A 127 10.40 5.44 -1.22
CA ILE A 127 11.23 6.64 -1.50
C ILE A 127 10.77 7.89 -0.75
N TYR A 128 9.65 7.83 -0.06
CA TYR A 128 8.95 9.01 0.44
C TYR A 128 9.77 9.82 1.48
N GLU A 129 10.22 9.17 2.56
CA GLU A 129 11.06 9.77 3.60
C GLU A 129 12.25 8.84 3.85
N PRO A 130 13.28 8.86 3.00
CA PRO A 130 14.38 7.90 3.07
C PRO A 130 15.14 8.05 4.41
N LYS A 131 15.69 6.94 4.92
CA LYS A 131 16.44 6.88 6.19
C LYS A 131 15.65 7.33 7.44
N SER A 132 14.33 7.23 7.41
CA SER A 132 13.45 7.53 8.54
C SER A 132 12.83 6.26 9.14
N SER A 133 12.14 6.40 10.28
CA SER A 133 11.29 5.34 10.82
C SER A 133 10.15 4.97 9.87
N TYR A 134 9.68 5.92 9.05
CA TYR A 134 8.69 5.69 8.00
C TYR A 134 9.23 4.74 6.92
N HIS A 135 10.47 4.97 6.47
CA HIS A 135 11.11 4.09 5.49
C HIS A 135 11.21 2.65 6.01
N GLN A 136 11.58 2.47 7.29
CA GLN A 136 11.60 1.14 7.92
C GLN A 136 10.19 0.53 8.02
N LYS A 137 9.16 1.34 8.28
CA LYS A 137 7.75 0.92 8.25
C LYS A 137 7.34 0.45 6.84
N ALA A 138 7.76 1.15 5.79
CA ALA A 138 7.52 0.77 4.40
C ALA A 138 8.25 -0.55 4.03
N LEU A 139 9.53 -0.70 4.40
CA LEU A 139 10.26 -1.95 4.20
C LEU A 139 9.60 -3.13 4.93
N ASN A 140 9.18 -2.93 6.19
CA ASN A 140 8.45 -3.94 6.96
C ASN A 140 7.17 -4.39 6.25
N SER A 141 6.44 -3.46 5.63
CA SER A 141 5.26 -3.77 4.84
C SER A 141 5.58 -4.65 3.64
N ILE A 142 6.61 -4.32 2.85
CA ILE A 142 6.99 -5.14 1.68
C ILE A 142 7.48 -6.54 2.11
N VAL A 143 8.27 -6.60 3.18
CA VAL A 143 8.75 -7.88 3.72
C VAL A 143 7.58 -8.72 4.21
N TYR A 144 6.60 -8.11 4.87
CA TYR A 144 5.37 -8.79 5.27
C TYR A 144 4.61 -9.33 4.06
N ALA A 145 4.40 -8.52 3.02
CA ALA A 145 3.72 -8.94 1.78
C ALA A 145 4.43 -10.13 1.12
N PHE A 146 5.77 -10.10 1.09
CA PHE A 146 6.58 -11.20 0.59
C PHE A 146 6.37 -12.46 1.43
N CYS A 147 6.53 -12.37 2.76
CA CYS A 147 6.39 -13.53 3.65
C CYS A 147 5.00 -14.18 3.57
N GLU A 148 3.95 -13.36 3.53
CA GLU A 148 2.55 -13.78 3.49
C GLU A 148 2.01 -13.93 2.06
N SER A 149 2.89 -14.01 1.06
CA SER A 149 2.47 -14.15 -0.35
C SER A 149 1.64 -15.42 -0.55
N MET A 150 0.40 -15.24 -1.02
CA MET A 150 -0.56 -16.33 -1.29
C MET A 150 -0.65 -16.72 -2.77
N SER A 151 0.12 -16.06 -3.64
CA SER A 151 0.17 -16.39 -5.07
C SER A 151 1.55 -16.10 -5.65
N PHE A 152 1.88 -16.81 -6.74
CA PHE A 152 3.08 -16.52 -7.52
C PHE A 152 3.13 -15.08 -8.03
N GLU A 153 1.99 -14.48 -8.36
CA GLU A 153 1.94 -13.09 -8.84
C GLU A 153 2.41 -12.12 -7.76
N VAL A 154 1.86 -12.23 -6.54
CA VAL A 154 2.25 -11.40 -5.40
C VAL A 154 3.71 -11.63 -5.02
N ALA A 155 4.15 -12.90 -5.00
CA ALA A 155 5.54 -13.23 -4.72
C ALA A 155 6.51 -12.59 -5.73
N ASN A 156 6.23 -12.71 -7.03
CA ASN A 156 7.07 -12.09 -8.07
C ASN A 156 7.06 -10.56 -7.99
N ALA A 157 5.91 -9.95 -7.74
CA ALA A 157 5.76 -8.51 -7.60
C ALA A 157 6.57 -7.96 -6.41
N THR A 158 6.48 -8.61 -5.25
CA THR A 158 7.23 -8.22 -4.05
C THR A 158 8.73 -8.47 -4.20
N ILE A 159 9.14 -9.57 -4.86
CA ILE A 159 10.54 -9.83 -5.23
C ILE A 159 11.13 -8.66 -6.05
N GLN A 160 10.41 -8.18 -7.06
CA GLN A 160 10.89 -7.06 -7.89
C GLN A 160 11.14 -5.78 -7.08
N ILE A 161 10.33 -5.54 -6.04
CA ILE A 161 10.53 -4.41 -5.12
C ILE A 161 11.73 -4.67 -4.21
N LEU A 162 11.81 -5.84 -3.58
CA LEU A 162 12.89 -6.20 -2.66
C LEU A 162 14.27 -6.17 -3.32
N CYS A 163 14.38 -6.59 -4.58
CA CYS A 163 15.63 -6.53 -5.34
C CYS A 163 16.16 -5.09 -5.55
N LYS A 164 15.30 -4.07 -5.41
CA LYS A 164 15.68 -2.65 -5.49
C LYS A 164 16.06 -2.06 -4.12
N CYS A 165 15.85 -2.79 -3.02
CA CYS A 165 16.12 -2.34 -1.66
C CYS A 165 17.54 -2.75 -1.23
N ASN A 166 18.32 -1.78 -0.72
CA ASN A 166 19.73 -1.98 -0.37
C ASN A 166 20.02 -1.80 1.13
N ASP A 167 18.99 -1.56 1.93
CA ASP A 167 19.05 -1.20 3.33
C ASP A 167 18.11 -2.03 4.22
N LEU A 168 17.90 -3.30 3.83
CA LEU A 168 17.18 -4.28 4.63
C LEU A 168 17.94 -4.57 5.94
N SER A 169 17.21 -4.54 7.05
CA SER A 169 17.72 -4.86 8.38
C SER A 169 17.98 -6.37 8.56
N PRO A 170 18.86 -6.78 9.51
CA PRO A 170 19.11 -8.20 9.79
C PRO A 170 17.86 -9.02 10.12
N ASN A 171 16.89 -8.42 10.81
CA ASN A 171 15.61 -9.07 11.13
C ASN A 171 14.77 -9.30 9.86
N GLN A 172 14.66 -8.29 8.99
CA GLN A 172 13.97 -8.42 7.70
C GLN A 172 14.64 -9.49 6.82
N LEU A 173 15.97 -9.52 6.76
CA LEU A 173 16.71 -10.54 6.01
C LEU A 173 16.43 -11.95 6.55
N THR A 174 16.38 -12.12 7.86
CA THR A 174 16.05 -13.41 8.50
C THR A 174 14.63 -13.86 8.14
N GLN A 175 13.67 -12.93 8.12
CA GLN A 175 12.29 -13.22 7.70
C GLN A 175 12.21 -13.63 6.22
N ILE A 176 12.92 -12.91 5.34
CA ILE A 176 12.99 -13.22 3.91
C ILE A 176 13.57 -14.64 3.71
N VAL A 177 14.72 -14.94 4.32
CA VAL A 177 15.38 -16.26 4.19
C VAL A 177 14.46 -17.37 4.72
N LYS A 178 13.77 -17.15 5.84
CA LYS A 178 12.79 -18.11 6.36
C LYS A 178 11.66 -18.34 5.36
N ALA A 179 11.05 -17.27 4.86
CA ALA A 179 9.92 -17.35 3.95
C ALA A 179 10.26 -18.08 2.64
N ILE A 180 11.47 -17.88 2.09
CA ILE A 180 11.96 -18.62 0.91
C ILE A 180 11.93 -20.14 1.14
N LYS A 181 12.20 -20.59 2.37
CA LYS A 181 12.24 -22.03 2.71
C LYS A 181 10.89 -22.62 3.12
N THR A 182 9.93 -21.77 3.51
CA THR A 182 8.67 -22.23 4.14
C THR A 182 7.41 -21.88 3.37
N ASN A 183 7.47 -21.00 2.37
CA ASN A 183 6.33 -20.60 1.56
C ASN A 183 6.51 -21.11 0.11
N SER A 184 5.67 -22.07 -0.29
CA SER A 184 5.74 -22.70 -1.62
C SER A 184 5.43 -21.74 -2.78
N GLN A 185 4.71 -20.64 -2.52
CA GLN A 185 4.46 -19.58 -3.52
C GLN A 185 5.71 -18.75 -3.78
N ILE A 186 6.64 -18.70 -2.83
CA ILE A 186 7.92 -18.01 -2.95
C ILE A 186 8.98 -18.96 -3.52
N GLU A 187 9.07 -20.17 -2.97
CA GLU A 187 10.03 -21.20 -3.37
C GLU A 187 9.99 -21.47 -4.87
N ASN A 188 8.78 -21.53 -5.44
CA ASN A 188 8.56 -21.79 -6.86
C ASN A 188 8.30 -20.51 -7.67
N ALA A 189 8.53 -19.32 -7.10
CA ALA A 189 8.39 -18.06 -7.83
C ALA A 189 9.49 -17.91 -8.88
N TYR A 190 9.12 -17.53 -10.10
CA TYR A 190 10.05 -17.28 -11.20
C TYR A 190 11.18 -16.29 -10.83
N GLY A 191 10.86 -15.24 -10.08
CA GLY A 191 11.81 -14.21 -9.66
C GLY A 191 12.76 -14.63 -8.53
N LEU A 192 12.59 -15.80 -7.91
CA LEU A 192 13.35 -16.17 -6.70
C LEU A 192 14.86 -16.18 -6.95
N ASN A 193 15.30 -16.66 -8.12
CA ASN A 193 16.74 -16.67 -8.46
C ASN A 193 17.34 -15.26 -8.45
N ALA A 194 16.62 -14.27 -8.98
CA ALA A 194 17.06 -12.88 -8.95
C ALA A 194 17.14 -12.36 -7.51
N LEU A 195 16.19 -12.73 -6.64
CA LEU A 195 16.26 -12.37 -5.22
C LEU A 195 17.45 -13.03 -4.52
N LYS A 196 17.71 -14.32 -4.76
CA LYS A 196 18.88 -15.03 -4.22
C LYS A 196 20.18 -14.35 -4.64
N GLU A 197 20.31 -13.93 -5.89
CA GLU A 197 21.46 -13.17 -6.38
C GLU A 197 21.61 -11.81 -5.70
N CYS A 198 20.50 -11.05 -5.55
CA CYS A 198 20.49 -9.79 -4.82
C CYS A 198 20.93 -9.97 -3.36
N LEU A 199 20.42 -10.99 -2.67
CA LEU A 199 20.78 -11.30 -1.29
C LEU A 199 22.27 -11.66 -1.16
N ARG A 200 22.80 -12.44 -2.10
CA ARG A 200 24.22 -12.80 -2.16
C ARG A 200 25.10 -11.58 -2.39
N LYS A 201 24.76 -10.74 -3.37
CA LYS A 201 25.57 -9.58 -3.78
C LYS A 201 25.55 -8.46 -2.73
N ASN A 202 24.37 -8.11 -2.22
CA ASN A 202 24.19 -6.92 -1.39
C ASN A 202 24.35 -7.24 0.11
N TYR A 203 24.04 -8.47 0.54
CA TYR A 203 23.98 -8.82 1.95
C TYR A 203 24.88 -10.01 2.33
N LYS A 204 25.60 -10.61 1.36
CA LYS A 204 26.48 -11.78 1.56
C LYS A 204 25.74 -13.01 2.11
N ILE A 205 24.46 -13.16 1.79
CA ILE A 205 23.63 -14.30 2.18
C ILE A 205 23.48 -15.25 0.99
N SER A 206 23.89 -16.51 1.17
CA SER A 206 23.66 -17.58 0.20
C SER A 206 22.53 -18.49 0.69
N ILE A 207 21.62 -18.84 -0.22
CA ILE A 207 20.47 -19.71 0.06
C ILE A 207 20.50 -20.82 -0.97
N ASP A 208 20.73 -22.05 -0.50
CA ASP A 208 20.67 -23.26 -1.32
C ASP A 208 19.25 -23.49 -1.85
#